data_AF-V5EBV7-F1
#
_entry.id   AF-V5EBV7-F1
#
_cell.length_a   1.000
_cell.length_b   1.000
_cell.length_c   1.000
_cell.angle_alpha   90.00
_cell.angle_beta   90.00
_cell.angle_gamma   90.00
#
_symmetry.space_group_name_H-M   'P 1'
#
loop_
_entity.id
_entity.type
_entity.pdbx_description
1 polymer ?
#
loop_
_entity_poly.entity_id
_entity_poly.type
_entity_poly.pdbx_seq_one_letter_code
_entity_poly.pdbx_strand_id
1 'polypeptide(L)'
;MFFWAGLSNYNPSIRSDLIQTVVFYGDGCAADPRQGLCVYAAEYSAFRYDEKDHMCMGSNMPVFYPVETGMKVVYRTQRGFRTQEAWIDGKMGGPMALNIAKAGFATKAFDLRAEAVSSFVSASSAFFTPGTGATSVVDAAQGADFLILMVVNDAQARSILLSPTSTEALRTALSVLAPNAHVILMATCSPGSVLQLSQDIQTARSDIVLVDAPVSGGVSGSTNGTLTIMVGCPTAAFDHVRPVLGAMGDKLHHMGEEPGKGNSMKAINQVLCGIHVAAAAEALALAKKMGVDASHALEIVSTSAASSWMLRDRGPRMLQDEPETHSMTQIFVKDLGIVAEAGREVGAALPLSVAAHQMFVAGVGRGQKYMDDSSVIRCYDALNGQGE
;
A
#
# COMPACT_ATOMS: atom_id res chain seq x y z
N MET A 1 7.83 -24.49 -50.16
CA MET A 1 8.99 -23.63 -50.50
C MET A 1 9.74 -23.42 -49.19
N PHE A 2 10.97 -23.92 -49.11
CA PHE A 2 11.79 -23.84 -47.90
C PHE A 2 12.08 -22.36 -47.56
N PHE A 3 11.85 -21.95 -46.32
CA PHE A 3 12.50 -20.76 -45.77
C PHE A 3 13.14 -21.11 -44.43
N TRP A 4 14.46 -21.05 -44.46
CA TRP A 4 15.40 -21.22 -43.38
C TRP A 4 15.82 -19.81 -42.94
N ALA A 5 15.71 -19.48 -41.65
CA ALA A 5 16.27 -18.25 -41.11
C ALA A 5 17.58 -18.59 -40.38
N GLY A 6 18.70 -18.22 -40.99
CA GLY A 6 20.04 -18.35 -40.42
C GLY A 6 20.30 -17.32 -39.33
N LEU A 7 20.92 -17.76 -38.24
CA LEU A 7 21.49 -16.91 -37.19
C LEU A 7 22.92 -16.53 -37.59
N SER A 8 23.18 -15.23 -37.81
CA SER A 8 24.54 -14.69 -37.87
C SER A 8 24.86 -13.98 -36.56
N ASN A 9 25.41 -14.72 -35.59
CA ASN A 9 26.52 -14.34 -34.70
C ASN A 9 26.76 -15.48 -33.71
N TYR A 10 27.67 -16.36 -34.11
CA TYR A 10 28.07 -17.60 -33.44
C TYR A 10 29.22 -17.30 -32.46
N ASN A 11 29.04 -17.63 -31.18
CA ASN A 11 30.13 -17.77 -30.20
C ASN A 11 30.36 -19.28 -29.97
N PRO A 12 31.53 -19.86 -30.29
CA PRO A 12 31.75 -21.32 -30.29
C PRO A 12 31.77 -22.01 -28.91
N SER A 13 31.51 -21.32 -27.79
CA SER A 13 31.75 -21.86 -26.44
C SER A 13 30.50 -22.21 -25.61
N ILE A 14 29.28 -22.15 -26.16
CA ILE A 14 28.04 -22.44 -25.40
C ILE A 14 27.22 -23.56 -26.07
N ARG A 15 26.88 -24.60 -25.29
CA ARG A 15 26.13 -25.79 -25.73
C ARG A 15 24.67 -25.46 -26.07
N SER A 16 24.19 -26.06 -27.15
CA SER A 16 22.95 -25.75 -27.85
C SER A 16 21.80 -26.70 -27.51
N ASP A 17 21.24 -26.55 -26.32
CA ASP A 17 20.07 -27.30 -25.88
C ASP A 17 19.17 -26.41 -25.03
N LEU A 18 18.48 -25.45 -25.67
CA LEU A 18 17.20 -24.81 -25.26
C LEU A 18 16.95 -23.49 -26.03
N ILE A 19 16.30 -23.55 -27.20
CA ILE A 19 15.58 -22.39 -27.77
C ILE A 19 14.26 -22.90 -28.35
N GLN A 20 13.14 -22.62 -27.67
CA GLN A 20 11.81 -22.66 -28.24
C GLN A 20 11.07 -21.35 -27.88
N THR A 21 10.78 -20.56 -28.94
CA THR A 21 9.59 -19.71 -29.13
C THR A 21 9.59 -18.24 -28.66
N VAL A 22 9.33 -17.32 -29.61
CA VAL A 22 8.67 -16.00 -29.39
C VAL A 22 7.61 -15.82 -30.48
N VAL A 23 6.38 -15.46 -30.08
CA VAL A 23 5.17 -15.38 -30.92
C VAL A 23 4.75 -13.93 -31.16
N PHE A 24 4.31 -13.64 -32.39
CA PHE A 24 3.47 -12.50 -32.78
C PHE A 24 2.01 -12.96 -32.88
N TYR A 25 1.02 -12.15 -32.48
CA TYR A 25 -0.40 -12.51 -32.63
C TYR A 25 -0.96 -12.14 -34.02
N GLY A 26 -1.45 -13.16 -34.73
CA GLY A 26 -2.36 -13.11 -35.88
C GLY A 26 -3.01 -14.49 -36.04
N ASP A 27 -4.31 -14.55 -36.37
CA ASP A 27 -5.19 -15.74 -36.30
C ASP A 27 -4.60 -17.06 -36.84
N GLY A 28 -4.70 -18.15 -36.07
CA GLY A 28 -4.43 -19.52 -36.53
C GLY A 28 -3.77 -20.45 -35.49
N CYS A 29 -4.61 -21.34 -34.94
CA CYS A 29 -4.39 -22.57 -34.15
C CYS A 29 -2.98 -23.17 -33.85
N ALA A 30 -2.92 -23.78 -32.65
CA ALA A 30 -2.32 -25.09 -32.27
C ALA A 30 -0.83 -25.19 -31.83
N ALA A 31 -0.61 -25.54 -30.55
CA ALA A 31 -0.05 -26.83 -30.07
C ALA A 31 0.95 -26.79 -28.87
N ASP A 32 0.76 -27.78 -27.98
CA ASP A 32 1.64 -28.46 -26.98
C ASP A 32 2.22 -27.73 -25.72
N PRO A 33 2.06 -28.29 -24.48
CA PRO A 33 2.06 -27.52 -23.24
C PRO A 33 3.24 -27.79 -22.29
N ARG A 34 4.51 -27.66 -22.73
CA ARG A 34 5.66 -27.86 -21.80
C ARG A 34 6.70 -26.75 -21.68
N GLN A 35 6.72 -25.72 -22.51
CA GLN A 35 7.70 -24.64 -22.37
C GLN A 35 7.15 -23.27 -22.83
N GLY A 36 6.80 -22.42 -21.85
CA GLY A 36 7.04 -20.98 -21.80
C GLY A 36 6.75 -20.12 -23.04
N LEU A 37 5.57 -19.48 -23.11
CA LEU A 37 5.28 -18.38 -24.06
C LEU A 37 5.18 -17.03 -23.33
N CYS A 38 5.85 -16.00 -23.86
CA CYS A 38 5.73 -14.59 -23.46
C CYS A 38 4.87 -13.82 -24.48
N VAL A 39 4.04 -12.88 -24.00
CA VAL A 39 3.23 -11.99 -24.86
C VAL A 39 3.63 -10.54 -24.60
N TYR A 40 3.95 -9.81 -25.67
CA TYR A 40 4.16 -8.36 -25.67
C TYR A 40 2.94 -7.69 -26.30
N ALA A 41 2.39 -6.67 -25.65
CA ALA A 41 1.47 -5.73 -26.28
C ALA A 41 2.16 -4.37 -26.33
N ALA A 42 2.32 -3.81 -27.53
CA ALA A 42 2.76 -2.44 -27.75
C ALA A 42 1.85 -1.81 -28.80
N GLU A 43 1.46 -0.55 -28.62
CA GLU A 43 0.76 0.22 -29.64
C GLU A 43 1.71 0.52 -30.80
N TYR A 44 1.20 0.40 -32.03
CA TYR A 44 1.96 0.59 -33.27
C TYR A 44 2.58 2.00 -33.39
N SER A 45 2.04 2.97 -32.65
CA SER A 45 2.46 4.37 -32.60
C SER A 45 3.85 4.60 -31.99
N ALA A 46 4.43 3.61 -31.30
CA ALA A 46 5.70 3.74 -30.56
C ALA A 46 6.96 3.28 -31.34
N PHE A 47 6.82 2.98 -32.63
CA PHE A 47 7.93 2.56 -33.50
C PHE A 47 8.16 3.59 -34.62
N ARG A 48 9.42 3.90 -34.92
CA ARG A 48 9.81 4.65 -36.12
C ARG A 48 10.56 3.75 -37.08
N TYR A 49 10.30 4.00 -38.36
CA TYR A 49 11.06 3.48 -39.48
C TYR A 49 12.17 4.49 -39.80
N ASP A 50 13.42 4.03 -39.92
CA ASP A 50 14.54 4.82 -40.40
C ASP A 50 14.98 4.27 -41.77
N GLU A 51 14.89 5.11 -42.81
CA GLU A 51 15.28 4.74 -44.18
C GLU A 51 16.81 4.57 -44.36
N LYS A 52 17.62 5.08 -43.43
CA LYS A 52 19.09 5.03 -43.52
C LYS A 52 19.69 3.78 -42.88
N ASP A 53 18.94 3.05 -42.07
CA ASP A 53 19.39 1.78 -41.50
C ASP A 53 19.14 0.64 -42.48
N HIS A 54 20.22 0.00 -42.91
CA HIS A 54 20.24 -0.98 -43.98
C HIS A 54 19.23 -2.11 -43.76
N MET A 55 18.49 -2.45 -44.82
CA MET A 55 17.66 -3.64 -44.89
C MET A 55 18.43 -4.86 -44.39
N CYS A 56 17.77 -5.69 -43.59
CA CYS A 56 18.34 -6.94 -43.13
C CYS A 56 18.74 -7.77 -44.36
N MET A 57 20.03 -8.12 -44.49
CA MET A 57 20.56 -8.74 -45.71
C MET A 57 19.73 -9.99 -46.08
N GLY A 58 18.97 -9.90 -47.17
CA GLY A 58 18.23 -11.01 -47.76
C GLY A 58 16.69 -10.97 -47.64
N SER A 59 16.06 -9.91 -47.09
CA SER A 59 14.60 -9.76 -47.14
C SER A 59 14.15 -8.34 -47.49
N ASN A 60 13.06 -8.23 -48.27
CA ASN A 60 12.40 -6.95 -48.62
C ASN A 60 11.49 -6.44 -47.48
N MET A 61 11.88 -6.61 -46.22
CA MET A 61 11.06 -6.24 -45.06
C MET A 61 11.73 -5.15 -44.21
N PRO A 62 10.99 -4.10 -43.79
CA PRO A 62 11.53 -3.03 -42.97
C PRO A 62 11.81 -3.47 -41.52
N VAL A 63 12.89 -2.94 -40.94
CA VAL A 63 13.25 -3.10 -39.52
C VAL A 63 12.68 -1.92 -38.74
N PHE A 64 12.07 -2.17 -37.58
CA PHE A 64 11.48 -1.15 -36.71
C PHE A 64 12.23 -1.06 -35.38
N TYR A 65 12.48 0.17 -34.92
CA TYR A 65 13.11 0.45 -33.63
C TYR A 65 12.13 1.15 -32.67
N PRO A 66 12.17 0.84 -31.36
CA PRO A 66 11.41 1.56 -30.36
C PRO A 66 11.97 2.98 -30.20
N VAL A 67 11.09 3.98 -30.15
CA VAL A 67 11.47 5.40 -30.28
C VAL A 67 11.92 6.03 -28.96
N GLU A 68 11.58 5.44 -27.82
CA GLU A 68 11.94 5.98 -26.50
C GLU A 68 12.29 4.85 -25.51
N THR A 69 13.41 4.98 -24.80
CA THR A 69 13.93 4.03 -23.79
C THR A 69 13.13 4.01 -22.47
N GLY A 70 11.82 4.31 -22.53
CA GLY A 70 10.90 4.35 -21.39
C GLY A 70 10.00 3.13 -21.23
N MET A 71 10.23 2.04 -21.98
CA MET A 71 9.41 0.83 -21.87
C MET A 71 9.52 0.19 -20.47
N LYS A 72 8.44 0.26 -19.68
CA LYS A 72 8.23 -0.65 -18.55
C LYS A 72 7.90 -2.04 -19.08
N VAL A 73 8.88 -2.93 -19.07
CA VAL A 73 8.67 -4.36 -19.32
C VAL A 73 7.98 -4.96 -18.09
N VAL A 74 6.74 -5.41 -18.25
CA VAL A 74 6.02 -6.18 -17.22
C VAL A 74 6.25 -7.67 -17.51
N TYR A 75 7.00 -8.34 -16.64
CA TYR A 75 7.24 -9.77 -16.74
C TYR A 75 6.05 -10.56 -16.18
N ARG A 76 5.53 -11.51 -16.97
CA ARG A 76 4.56 -12.51 -16.51
C ARG A 76 5.11 -13.90 -16.77
N THR A 77 5.32 -14.67 -15.70
CA THR A 77 5.75 -16.07 -15.79
C THR A 77 4.53 -16.99 -16.03
N GLN A 78 4.72 -18.13 -16.70
CA GLN A 78 3.65 -19.11 -16.99
C GLN A 78 3.10 -19.82 -15.73
N ARG A 79 3.85 -19.80 -14.63
CA ARG A 79 3.21 -19.85 -13.30
C ARG A 79 2.72 -18.44 -13.04
N GLY A 80 1.56 -18.08 -13.60
CA GLY A 80 0.90 -16.85 -13.19
C GLY A 80 0.99 -16.77 -11.66
N PHE A 81 1.44 -15.64 -11.13
CA PHE A 81 1.44 -15.41 -9.68
C PHE A 81 0.12 -16.00 -9.15
N ARG A 82 0.19 -17.11 -8.40
CA ARG A 82 -0.98 -17.70 -7.76
C ARG A 82 -1.21 -16.94 -6.46
N THR A 83 -1.19 -15.63 -6.54
CA THR A 83 -1.32 -14.76 -5.39
C THR A 83 -2.81 -14.60 -5.13
N GLN A 84 -3.40 -15.50 -4.33
CA GLN A 84 -4.57 -15.10 -3.54
C GLN A 84 -4.07 -14.13 -2.48
N GLU A 85 -4.80 -13.05 -2.24
CA GLU A 85 -4.43 -12.02 -1.27
C GLU A 85 -5.60 -11.79 -0.35
N ALA A 86 -5.43 -12.05 0.94
CA ALA A 86 -6.41 -11.73 1.96
C ALA A 86 -6.21 -10.29 2.43
N TRP A 87 -7.30 -9.52 2.50
CA TRP A 87 -7.33 -8.14 2.96
C TRP A 87 -8.27 -7.98 4.16
N ILE A 88 -8.03 -7.01 5.05
CA ILE A 88 -8.93 -6.63 6.17
C ILE A 88 -8.86 -5.11 6.46
N ASP A 89 -9.96 -4.43 6.12
CA ASP A 89 -10.59 -3.21 6.68
C ASP A 89 -10.14 -1.77 6.31
N GLY A 90 -11.16 -0.91 6.13
CA GLY A 90 -11.09 0.54 6.25
C GLY A 90 -11.15 1.33 4.94
N LYS A 91 -11.33 2.65 5.06
CA LYS A 91 -11.25 3.62 3.94
C LYS A 91 -9.92 3.60 3.19
N MET A 92 -8.89 3.04 3.82
CA MET A 92 -7.58 2.88 3.21
C MET A 92 -7.50 1.62 2.35
N GLY A 93 -7.87 0.45 2.86
CA GLY A 93 -7.45 -0.75 2.17
C GLY A 93 -8.38 -1.24 1.05
N GLY A 94 -9.66 -0.82 1.02
CA GLY A 94 -10.55 -1.10 -0.11
C GLY A 94 -9.98 -0.55 -1.44
N PRO A 95 -9.62 0.74 -1.51
CA PRO A 95 -8.95 1.29 -2.69
C PRO A 95 -7.55 0.69 -2.96
N MET A 96 -6.80 0.30 -1.92
CA MET A 96 -5.54 -0.44 -2.09
C MET A 96 -5.77 -1.79 -2.78
N ALA A 97 -6.76 -2.57 -2.35
CA ALA A 97 -7.12 -3.84 -2.97
C ALA A 97 -7.56 -3.65 -4.44
N LEU A 98 -8.31 -2.58 -4.75
CA LEU A 98 -8.66 -2.24 -6.13
C LEU A 98 -7.42 -1.97 -6.98
N ASN A 99 -6.44 -1.25 -6.44
CA ASN A 99 -5.20 -0.98 -7.16
C ASN A 99 -4.38 -2.24 -7.41
N ILE A 100 -4.36 -3.17 -6.47
CA ILE A 100 -3.70 -4.47 -6.66
C ILE A 100 -4.42 -5.32 -7.72
N ALA A 101 -5.75 -5.43 -7.65
CA ALA A 101 -6.54 -6.14 -8.66
C ALA A 101 -6.36 -5.51 -10.06
N LYS A 102 -6.38 -4.17 -10.14
CA LYS A 102 -6.13 -3.41 -11.37
C LYS A 102 -4.73 -3.65 -11.96
N ALA A 103 -3.74 -3.90 -11.12
CA ALA A 103 -2.39 -4.27 -11.53
C ALA A 103 -2.26 -5.73 -12.02
N GLY A 104 -3.35 -6.53 -11.94
CA GLY A 104 -3.43 -7.88 -12.51
C GLY A 104 -3.12 -9.01 -11.52
N PHE A 105 -3.07 -8.72 -10.22
CA PHE A 105 -2.95 -9.73 -9.17
C PHE A 105 -4.31 -10.40 -8.90
N ALA A 106 -4.30 -11.68 -8.52
CA ALA A 106 -5.52 -12.43 -8.20
C ALA A 106 -6.05 -12.12 -6.78
N THR A 107 -6.56 -10.92 -6.58
CA THR A 107 -6.92 -10.42 -5.24
C THR A 107 -8.23 -11.01 -4.69
N LYS A 108 -8.24 -11.41 -3.40
CA LYS A 108 -9.41 -11.97 -2.69
C LYS A 108 -9.69 -11.21 -1.37
N ALA A 109 -10.52 -10.18 -1.42
CA ALA A 109 -10.73 -9.29 -0.28
C ALA A 109 -11.67 -9.86 0.80
N PHE A 110 -11.41 -9.54 2.06
CA PHE A 110 -12.31 -9.75 3.19
C PHE A 110 -12.46 -8.45 4.00
N ASP A 111 -13.62 -8.28 4.64
CA ASP A 111 -13.88 -7.23 5.62
C ASP A 111 -14.99 -7.77 6.53
N LEU A 112 -15.05 -7.32 7.78
CA LEU A 112 -16.18 -7.64 8.66
C LEU A 112 -17.49 -7.05 8.11
N ARG A 113 -17.40 -5.99 7.30
CA ARG A 113 -18.49 -5.34 6.59
C ARG A 113 -18.69 -5.99 5.22
N ALA A 114 -19.77 -6.76 5.09
CA ALA A 114 -20.11 -7.41 3.83
C ALA A 114 -20.27 -6.42 2.66
N GLU A 115 -20.74 -5.20 2.95
CA GLU A 115 -20.87 -4.12 1.96
C GLU A 115 -19.53 -3.63 1.41
N ALA A 116 -18.45 -3.69 2.20
CA ALA A 116 -17.11 -3.34 1.72
C ALA A 116 -16.58 -4.38 0.73
N VAL A 117 -16.80 -5.67 1.04
CA VAL A 117 -16.45 -6.79 0.15
C VAL A 117 -17.23 -6.71 -1.16
N SER A 118 -18.55 -6.52 -1.09
CA SER A 118 -19.39 -6.44 -2.30
C SER A 118 -19.06 -5.22 -3.16
N SER A 119 -18.71 -4.09 -2.54
CA SER A 119 -18.26 -2.89 -3.24
C SER A 119 -16.95 -3.12 -3.99
N PHE A 120 -15.96 -3.80 -3.36
CA PHE A 120 -14.70 -4.17 -4.01
C PHE A 120 -14.92 -5.10 -5.22
N VAL A 121 -15.72 -6.16 -5.05
CA VAL A 121 -16.02 -7.10 -6.14
C VAL A 121 -16.71 -6.37 -7.31
N SER A 122 -17.68 -5.51 -7.00
CA SER A 122 -18.40 -4.74 -8.01
C SER A 122 -17.46 -3.79 -8.77
N ALA A 123 -16.63 -3.03 -8.04
CA ALA A 123 -15.72 -2.05 -8.61
C ALA A 123 -14.57 -2.68 -9.42
N SER A 124 -14.16 -3.92 -9.11
CA SER A 124 -13.12 -4.64 -9.85
C SER A 124 -13.65 -5.49 -11.01
N SER A 125 -14.97 -5.62 -11.18
CA SER A 125 -15.60 -6.51 -12.17
C SER A 125 -15.16 -6.27 -13.62
N ALA A 126 -14.83 -5.02 -13.97
CA ALA A 126 -14.39 -4.63 -15.31
C ALA A 126 -12.87 -4.73 -15.51
N PHE A 127 -12.10 -5.10 -14.48
CA PHE A 127 -10.65 -5.22 -14.61
C PHE A 127 -10.29 -6.49 -15.37
N PHE A 128 -9.11 -6.48 -15.99
CA PHE A 128 -8.59 -7.66 -16.69
C PHE A 128 -8.48 -8.88 -15.78
N THR A 129 -8.20 -8.66 -14.49
CA THR A 129 -8.27 -9.68 -13.44
C THR A 129 -9.21 -9.17 -12.35
N PRO A 130 -10.50 -9.57 -12.39
CA PRO A 130 -11.45 -9.17 -11.37
C PRO A 130 -11.06 -9.67 -9.99
N GLY A 131 -11.30 -8.85 -8.97
CA GLY A 131 -11.17 -9.25 -7.59
C GLY A 131 -12.32 -10.15 -7.15
N THR A 132 -12.07 -11.01 -6.17
CA THR A 132 -13.08 -11.87 -5.55
C THR A 132 -13.29 -11.51 -4.08
N GLY A 133 -14.47 -11.82 -3.54
CA GLY A 133 -14.78 -11.64 -2.13
C GLY A 133 -14.63 -12.94 -1.36
N ALA A 134 -14.11 -12.87 -0.14
CA ALA A 134 -14.07 -13.98 0.80
C ALA A 134 -15.15 -13.83 1.88
N THR A 135 -15.50 -14.97 2.49
CA THR A 135 -16.50 -15.04 3.58
C THR A 135 -15.86 -15.10 4.97
N SER A 136 -14.55 -15.31 5.05
CA SER A 136 -13.78 -15.33 6.29
C SER A 136 -12.32 -15.01 6.03
N VAL A 137 -11.57 -14.69 7.09
CA VAL A 137 -10.11 -14.50 7.03
C VAL A 137 -9.37 -15.73 6.51
N VAL A 138 -9.87 -16.94 6.83
CA VAL A 138 -9.27 -18.21 6.41
C VAL A 138 -9.50 -18.46 4.92
N ASP A 139 -10.72 -18.22 4.44
CA ASP A 139 -11.04 -18.29 3.01
C ASP A 139 -10.20 -17.30 2.20
N ALA A 140 -10.06 -16.08 2.72
CA ALA A 140 -9.26 -15.03 2.12
C ALA A 140 -7.77 -15.41 2.02
N ALA A 141 -7.23 -16.07 3.04
CA ALA A 141 -5.81 -16.44 3.13
C ALA A 141 -5.46 -17.81 2.51
N GLN A 142 -6.45 -18.62 2.14
CA GLN A 142 -6.24 -20.00 1.71
C GLN A 142 -5.34 -20.09 0.47
N GLY A 143 -4.12 -20.59 0.64
CA GLY A 143 -3.14 -20.74 -0.44
C GLY A 143 -2.60 -19.43 -0.97
N ALA A 144 -2.71 -18.34 -0.20
CA ALA A 144 -2.18 -17.03 -0.55
C ALA A 144 -0.65 -16.99 -0.46
N ASP A 145 0.00 -16.44 -1.49
CA ASP A 145 1.45 -16.11 -1.50
C ASP A 145 1.72 -14.82 -0.70
N PHE A 146 0.77 -13.88 -0.70
CA PHE A 146 0.83 -12.62 0.02
C PHE A 146 -0.42 -12.42 0.87
N LEU A 147 -0.25 -12.12 2.15
CA LEU A 147 -1.35 -11.75 3.06
C LEU A 147 -1.19 -10.28 3.46
N ILE A 148 -2.04 -9.39 2.96
CA ILE A 148 -1.95 -7.94 3.20
C ILE A 148 -2.90 -7.54 4.32
N LEU A 149 -2.35 -7.11 5.45
CA LEU A 149 -3.11 -6.71 6.62
C LEU A 149 -3.16 -5.18 6.72
N MET A 150 -4.32 -4.59 6.42
CA MET A 150 -4.57 -3.14 6.56
C MET A 150 -5.51 -2.85 7.74
N VAL A 151 -5.14 -3.37 8.92
CA VAL A 151 -5.96 -3.29 10.13
C VAL A 151 -5.62 -2.05 10.99
N VAL A 152 -6.40 -1.83 12.06
CA VAL A 152 -6.24 -0.64 12.92
C VAL A 152 -5.02 -0.76 13.84
N ASN A 153 -4.75 -1.93 14.39
CA ASN A 153 -3.72 -2.14 15.41
C ASN A 153 -3.12 -3.55 15.40
N ASP A 154 -2.08 -3.72 16.20
CA ASP A 154 -1.35 -4.97 16.39
C ASP A 154 -2.22 -6.09 16.99
N ALA A 155 -3.14 -5.76 17.89
CA ALA A 155 -4.07 -6.74 18.48
C ALA A 155 -4.97 -7.39 17.41
N GLN A 156 -5.47 -6.60 16.46
CA GLN A 156 -6.23 -7.12 15.32
C GLN A 156 -5.34 -8.01 14.44
N ALA A 157 -4.14 -7.54 14.06
CA ALA A 157 -3.21 -8.33 13.25
C ALA A 157 -2.88 -9.68 13.91
N ARG A 158 -2.63 -9.67 15.22
CA ARG A 158 -2.41 -10.88 16.03
C ARG A 158 -3.62 -11.79 16.01
N SER A 159 -4.83 -11.28 16.21
CA SER A 159 -6.05 -12.11 16.20
C SER A 159 -6.33 -12.80 14.86
N ILE A 160 -5.88 -12.22 13.75
CA ILE A 160 -6.02 -12.77 12.40
C ILE A 160 -5.00 -13.89 12.16
N LEU A 161 -3.77 -13.66 12.60
CA LEU A 161 -2.62 -14.53 12.32
C LEU A 161 -2.46 -15.66 13.33
N LEU A 162 -2.73 -15.38 14.60
CA LEU A 162 -2.40 -16.21 15.75
C LEU A 162 -3.67 -16.48 16.57
N SER A 163 -3.90 -17.74 16.93
CA SER A 163 -5.05 -18.12 17.75
C SER A 163 -4.76 -17.81 19.24
N PRO A 164 -5.67 -17.18 20.00
CA PRO A 164 -5.44 -16.86 21.42
C PRO A 164 -5.32 -18.09 22.33
N THR A 165 -5.84 -19.25 21.90
CA THR A 165 -5.90 -20.47 22.71
C THR A 165 -5.39 -21.66 21.89
N SER A 166 -4.31 -22.26 22.37
CA SER A 166 -3.57 -23.37 21.75
C SER A 166 -4.28 -24.73 21.80
N THR A 167 -5.59 -24.77 22.09
CA THR A 167 -6.30 -26.00 22.47
C THR A 167 -7.31 -26.52 21.45
N GLU A 168 -7.55 -25.82 20.35
CA GLU A 168 -8.31 -26.39 19.24
C GLU A 168 -7.80 -25.83 17.92
N ALA A 169 -7.70 -26.70 16.92
CA ALA A 169 -7.19 -26.39 15.58
C ALA A 169 -8.15 -25.49 14.78
N LEU A 170 -8.45 -24.30 15.29
CA LEU A 170 -8.98 -23.23 14.48
C LEU A 170 -7.88 -22.86 13.48
N ARG A 171 -8.15 -23.09 12.20
CA ARG A 171 -7.28 -22.62 11.12
C ARG A 171 -7.21 -21.09 11.24
N THR A 172 -6.03 -20.55 11.54
CA THR A 172 -5.79 -19.11 11.47
C THR A 172 -5.50 -18.73 10.02
N ALA A 173 -5.49 -17.43 9.70
CA ALA A 173 -5.05 -17.01 8.36
C ALA A 173 -3.63 -17.54 8.07
N LEU A 174 -2.74 -17.50 9.08
CA LEU A 174 -1.36 -17.97 8.97
C LEU A 174 -1.24 -19.46 8.63
N SER A 175 -2.11 -20.32 9.15
CA SER A 175 -1.98 -21.77 8.96
C SER A 175 -2.42 -22.26 7.57
N VAL A 176 -3.10 -21.42 6.80
CA VAL A 176 -3.61 -21.77 5.46
C VAL A 176 -2.88 -21.08 4.32
N LEU A 177 -1.89 -20.23 4.61
CA LEU A 177 -1.04 -19.59 3.60
C LEU A 177 -0.21 -20.60 2.81
N ALA A 178 0.15 -20.23 1.58
CA ALA A 178 1.06 -21.01 0.76
C ALA A 178 2.44 -21.19 1.46
N PRO A 179 3.22 -22.23 1.10
CA PRO A 179 4.60 -22.34 1.54
C PRO A 179 5.43 -21.13 1.09
N ASN A 180 6.26 -20.60 1.97
CA ASN A 180 7.09 -19.40 1.74
C ASN A 180 6.29 -18.11 1.45
N ALA A 181 5.05 -18.02 1.93
CA ALA A 181 4.24 -16.82 1.82
C ALA A 181 4.81 -15.63 2.62
N HIS A 182 4.40 -14.41 2.27
CA HIS A 182 4.75 -13.19 2.99
C HIS A 182 3.52 -12.57 3.63
N VAL A 183 3.61 -12.20 4.89
CA VAL A 183 2.60 -11.41 5.59
C VAL A 183 3.02 -9.95 5.51
N ILE A 184 2.25 -9.11 4.82
CA ILE A 184 2.53 -7.68 4.65
C ILE A 184 1.65 -6.91 5.63
N LEU A 185 2.25 -6.46 6.74
CA LEU A 185 1.57 -5.65 7.75
C LEU A 185 1.67 -4.17 7.39
N MET A 186 0.55 -3.55 7.07
CA MET A 186 0.50 -2.13 6.68
C MET A 186 -0.11 -1.22 7.75
N ALA A 187 -0.44 -1.80 8.91
CA ALA A 187 -0.93 -1.08 10.08
C ALA A 187 0.20 -0.29 10.78
N THR A 188 -0.17 0.86 11.36
CA THR A 188 0.70 1.59 12.29
C THR A 188 0.68 0.89 13.65
N CYS A 189 1.82 0.37 14.07
CA CYS A 189 2.03 -0.41 15.30
C CYS A 189 3.30 0.08 16.02
N SER A 190 3.51 -0.30 17.30
CA SER A 190 4.80 -0.01 17.95
C SER A 190 5.90 -0.88 17.34
N PRO A 191 7.13 -0.37 17.15
CA PRO A 191 8.23 -1.16 16.57
C PRO A 191 8.48 -2.47 17.32
N GLY A 192 8.44 -2.44 18.66
CA GLY A 192 8.60 -3.63 19.50
C GLY A 192 7.48 -4.66 19.28
N SER A 193 6.23 -4.24 19.14
CA SER A 193 5.11 -5.17 18.88
C SER A 193 5.23 -5.88 17.54
N VAL A 194 5.76 -5.20 16.52
CA VAL A 194 5.99 -5.76 15.17
C VAL A 194 7.13 -6.77 15.19
N LEU A 195 8.22 -6.45 15.91
CA LEU A 195 9.32 -7.38 16.10
C LEU A 195 8.84 -8.67 16.80
N GLN A 196 8.06 -8.52 17.88
CA GLN A 196 7.48 -9.67 18.58
C GLN A 196 6.54 -10.47 17.67
N LEU A 197 5.69 -9.81 16.89
CA LEU A 197 4.78 -10.49 15.96
C LEU A 197 5.57 -11.30 14.93
N SER A 198 6.68 -10.76 14.41
CA SER A 198 7.54 -11.50 13.50
C SER A 198 8.11 -12.76 14.14
N GLN A 199 8.53 -12.70 15.41
CA GLN A 199 9.07 -13.86 16.14
C GLN A 199 7.98 -14.92 16.37
N ASP A 200 6.77 -14.49 16.71
CA ASP A 200 5.63 -15.38 16.93
C ASP A 200 5.23 -16.09 15.62
N ILE A 201 5.22 -15.36 14.49
CA ILE A 201 5.00 -15.92 13.14
C ILE A 201 6.07 -16.96 12.82
N GLN A 202 7.35 -16.63 13.02
CA GLN A 202 8.46 -17.55 12.74
C GLN A 202 8.42 -18.82 13.61
N THR A 203 7.93 -18.70 14.84
CA THR A 203 7.72 -19.86 15.73
C THR A 203 6.61 -20.78 15.21
N ALA A 204 5.53 -20.21 14.68
CA ALA A 204 4.40 -20.97 14.16
C ALA A 204 4.61 -21.52 12.73
N ARG A 205 5.30 -20.76 11.88
CA ARG A 205 5.56 -21.02 10.46
C ARG A 205 6.91 -20.41 10.07
N SER A 206 7.98 -21.18 10.23
CA SER A 206 9.36 -20.74 9.97
C SER A 206 9.67 -20.42 8.50
N ASP A 207 8.78 -20.80 7.58
CA ASP A 207 8.86 -20.48 6.17
C ASP A 207 8.24 -19.12 5.81
N ILE A 208 7.49 -18.48 6.72
CA ILE A 208 6.77 -17.23 6.46
C ILE A 208 7.57 -16.02 6.91
N VAL A 209 7.62 -14.99 6.05
CA VAL A 209 8.30 -13.71 6.37
C VAL A 209 7.27 -12.62 6.64
N LEU A 210 7.42 -11.93 7.77
CA LEU A 210 6.69 -10.68 8.04
C LEU A 210 7.39 -9.52 7.33
N VAL A 211 6.61 -8.78 6.55
CA VAL A 211 6.99 -7.52 5.91
C VAL A 211 6.28 -6.38 6.65
N ASP A 212 7.03 -5.63 7.44
CA ASP A 212 6.56 -4.43 8.13
C ASP A 212 6.49 -3.26 7.13
N ALA A 213 5.32 -2.91 6.62
CA ALA A 213 5.14 -1.96 5.52
C ALA A 213 4.04 -0.89 5.79
N PRO A 214 4.10 -0.13 6.90
CA PRO A 214 3.15 0.95 7.15
C PRO A 214 3.20 2.04 6.08
N VAL A 215 2.08 2.77 5.94
CA VAL A 215 1.85 3.70 4.83
C VAL A 215 1.58 5.14 5.27
N SER A 216 1.83 6.09 4.38
CA SER A 216 1.46 7.50 4.51
C SER A 216 0.89 8.03 3.19
N GLY A 217 -0.01 9.02 3.26
CA GLY A 217 -0.71 9.60 2.08
C GLY A 217 -2.25 9.63 2.19
N GLY A 218 -2.81 8.99 3.22
CA GLY A 218 -4.25 8.99 3.48
C GLY A 218 -5.09 8.33 2.38
N VAL A 219 -6.41 8.55 2.44
CA VAL A 219 -7.37 7.96 1.49
C VAL A 219 -7.06 8.37 0.05
N SER A 220 -6.63 9.62 -0.17
CA SER A 220 -6.22 10.09 -1.50
C SER A 220 -5.04 9.28 -2.06
N GLY A 221 -3.99 9.10 -1.27
CA GLY A 221 -2.83 8.30 -1.67
C GLY A 221 -3.19 6.84 -1.94
N SER A 222 -4.05 6.27 -1.09
CA SER A 222 -4.56 4.90 -1.25
C SER A 222 -5.34 4.73 -2.55
N THR A 223 -6.31 5.59 -2.83
CA THR A 223 -7.13 5.54 -4.05
C THR A 223 -6.28 5.69 -5.31
N ASN A 224 -5.29 6.58 -5.28
CA ASN A 224 -4.49 6.91 -6.44
C ASN A 224 -3.27 6.00 -6.64
N GLY A 225 -3.00 5.05 -5.72
CA GLY A 225 -1.80 4.21 -5.79
C GLY A 225 -0.50 5.00 -5.58
N THR A 226 -0.54 6.06 -4.77
CA THR A 226 0.57 7.01 -4.52
C THR A 226 0.97 7.05 -3.05
N LEU A 227 0.69 5.97 -2.32
CA LEU A 227 1.14 5.84 -0.93
C LEU A 227 2.67 5.86 -0.86
N THR A 228 3.16 6.51 0.18
CA THR A 228 4.53 6.29 0.65
C THR A 228 4.52 5.09 1.57
N ILE A 229 5.30 4.06 1.24
CA ILE A 229 5.37 2.79 1.97
C ILE A 229 6.77 2.64 2.56
N MET A 230 6.83 2.46 3.88
CA MET A 230 8.07 2.38 4.66
C MET A 230 8.27 0.92 5.09
N VAL A 231 9.24 0.22 4.52
CA VAL A 231 9.33 -1.24 4.58
C VAL A 231 10.51 -1.71 5.42
N GLY A 232 10.26 -2.49 6.48
CA GLY A 232 11.28 -3.23 7.23
C GLY A 232 11.12 -4.74 7.02
N CYS A 233 12.06 -5.35 6.29
CA CYS A 233 12.13 -6.80 6.06
C CYS A 233 13.45 -7.18 5.38
N PRO A 234 13.86 -8.46 5.37
CA PRO A 234 15.06 -8.89 4.64
C PRO A 234 15.03 -8.45 3.17
N THR A 235 16.19 -8.08 2.60
CA THR A 235 16.28 -7.57 1.22
C THR A 235 15.63 -8.50 0.19
N ALA A 236 15.83 -9.81 0.32
CA ALA A 236 15.21 -10.80 -0.57
C ALA A 236 13.67 -10.78 -0.50
N ALA A 237 13.10 -10.59 0.69
CA ALA A 237 11.66 -10.45 0.86
C ALA A 237 11.17 -9.13 0.25
N PHE A 238 11.91 -8.03 0.45
CA PHE A 238 11.59 -6.73 -0.15
C PHE A 238 11.52 -6.82 -1.67
N ASP A 239 12.53 -7.40 -2.32
CA ASP A 239 12.56 -7.57 -3.77
C ASP A 239 11.38 -8.41 -4.28
N HIS A 240 11.00 -9.42 -3.51
CA HIS A 240 9.90 -10.31 -3.86
C HIS A 240 8.52 -9.64 -3.75
N VAL A 241 8.28 -8.84 -2.70
CA VAL A 241 6.99 -8.14 -2.49
C VAL A 241 6.93 -6.78 -3.21
N ARG A 242 8.04 -6.26 -3.73
CA ARG A 242 8.10 -4.96 -4.40
C ARG A 242 7.03 -4.76 -5.49
N PRO A 243 6.70 -5.75 -6.34
CA PRO A 243 5.67 -5.59 -7.36
C PRO A 243 4.27 -5.30 -6.78
N VAL A 244 3.87 -6.02 -5.72
CA VAL A 244 2.55 -5.81 -5.09
C VAL A 244 2.51 -4.52 -4.28
N LEU A 245 3.60 -4.18 -3.59
CA LEU A 245 3.72 -2.88 -2.91
C LEU A 245 3.64 -1.71 -3.92
N GLY A 246 4.27 -1.86 -5.08
CA GLY A 246 4.26 -0.88 -6.17
C GLY A 246 2.89 -0.70 -6.84
N ALA A 247 1.93 -1.60 -6.62
CA ALA A 247 0.54 -1.40 -7.04
C ALA A 247 -0.19 -0.41 -6.12
N MET A 248 0.19 -0.33 -4.84
CA MET A 248 -0.47 0.51 -3.84
C MET A 248 0.23 1.86 -3.61
N GLY A 249 1.50 1.98 -3.97
CA GLY A 249 2.31 3.15 -3.72
C GLY A 249 3.35 3.44 -4.78
N ASP A 250 3.71 4.71 -4.92
CA ASP A 250 4.70 5.20 -5.89
C ASP A 250 6.06 5.48 -5.24
N LYS A 251 6.14 5.44 -3.90
CA LYS A 251 7.34 5.70 -3.10
C LYS A 251 7.56 4.55 -2.12
N LEU A 252 8.48 3.66 -2.47
CA LEU A 252 8.85 2.52 -1.64
C LEU A 252 10.21 2.78 -1.00
N HIS A 253 10.26 2.80 0.33
CA HIS A 253 11.48 3.01 1.10
C HIS A 253 11.81 1.77 1.92
N HIS A 254 12.94 1.13 1.65
CA HIS A 254 13.44 0.03 2.46
C HIS A 254 14.21 0.61 3.67
N MET A 255 13.66 0.44 4.86
CA MET A 255 14.12 1.05 6.12
C MET A 255 15.13 0.19 6.88
N GLY A 256 15.47 -0.99 6.34
CA GLY A 256 16.37 -1.96 6.94
C GLY A 256 15.80 -3.37 6.91
N GLU A 257 16.63 -4.34 7.31
CA GLU A 257 16.30 -5.77 7.19
C GLU A 257 15.44 -6.31 8.34
N GLU A 258 15.30 -5.54 9.42
CA GLU A 258 14.56 -5.95 10.61
C GLU A 258 13.08 -5.52 10.56
N PRO A 259 12.14 -6.41 10.91
CA PRO A 259 10.77 -6.03 11.22
C PRO A 259 10.73 -4.96 12.32
N GLY A 260 9.86 -3.97 12.16
CA GLY A 260 9.73 -2.83 13.08
C GLY A 260 10.46 -1.57 12.59
N LYS A 261 11.38 -1.66 11.61
CA LYS A 261 12.03 -0.46 11.02
C LYS A 261 11.07 0.39 10.20
N GLY A 262 10.12 -0.24 9.49
CA GLY A 262 9.05 0.46 8.78
C GLY A 262 8.19 1.25 9.75
N ASN A 263 7.75 0.60 10.83
CA ASN A 263 6.95 1.23 11.89
C ASN A 263 7.74 2.24 12.73
N SER A 264 9.06 2.10 12.87
CA SER A 264 9.92 3.12 13.47
C SER A 264 9.90 4.41 12.64
N MET A 265 10.06 4.29 11.32
CA MET A 265 9.95 5.43 10.41
C MET A 265 8.54 6.01 10.41
N LYS A 266 7.51 5.16 10.47
CA LYS A 266 6.13 5.61 10.58
C LYS A 266 5.88 6.39 11.87
N ALA A 267 6.43 5.99 13.01
CA ALA A 267 6.33 6.73 14.25
C ALA A 267 6.95 8.13 14.12
N ILE A 268 8.12 8.25 13.49
CA ILE A 268 8.75 9.55 13.18
C ILE A 268 7.82 10.39 12.29
N ASN A 269 7.24 9.80 11.25
CA ASN A 269 6.24 10.49 10.41
C ASN A 269 5.03 10.96 11.25
N GLN A 270 4.56 10.14 12.20
CA GLN A 270 3.40 10.48 13.03
C GLN A 270 3.68 11.60 14.04
N VAL A 271 4.93 11.84 14.44
CA VAL A 271 5.32 13.07 15.18
C VAL A 271 4.85 14.30 14.40
N LEU A 272 5.28 14.41 13.13
CA LEU A 272 4.93 15.55 12.29
C LEU A 272 3.45 15.56 11.92
N CYS A 273 2.85 14.41 11.59
CA CYS A 273 1.43 14.37 11.24
C CYS A 273 0.53 14.85 12.39
N GLY A 274 0.75 14.35 13.61
CA GLY A 274 -0.06 14.74 14.76
C GLY A 274 0.14 16.21 15.15
N ILE A 275 1.40 16.67 15.19
CA ILE A 275 1.70 18.08 15.48
C ILE A 275 1.08 19.01 14.43
N HIS A 276 1.22 18.70 13.14
CA HIS A 276 0.72 19.59 12.09
C HIS A 276 -0.81 19.68 12.06
N VAL A 277 -1.54 18.60 12.38
CA VAL A 277 -3.01 18.67 12.50
C VAL A 277 -3.40 19.51 13.72
N ALA A 278 -2.78 19.27 14.87
CA ALA A 278 -3.06 20.03 16.08
C ALA A 278 -2.73 21.53 15.91
N ALA A 279 -1.61 21.86 15.26
CA ALA A 279 -1.20 23.23 14.96
C ALA A 279 -2.10 23.90 13.91
N ALA A 280 -2.54 23.17 12.88
CA ALA A 280 -3.51 23.68 11.91
C ALA A 280 -4.84 24.04 12.60
N ALA A 281 -5.32 23.16 13.48
CA ALA A 281 -6.51 23.40 14.28
C ALA A 281 -6.35 24.62 15.20
N GLU A 282 -5.22 24.74 15.89
CA GLU A 282 -4.90 25.90 16.74
C GLU A 282 -4.88 27.22 15.94
N ALA A 283 -4.19 27.22 14.80
CA ALA A 283 -4.07 28.41 13.94
C ALA A 283 -5.42 28.86 13.37
N LEU A 284 -6.25 27.93 12.88
CA LEU A 284 -7.57 28.26 12.35
C LEU A 284 -8.56 28.69 13.45
N ALA A 285 -8.48 28.08 14.64
CA ALA A 285 -9.26 28.53 15.80
C ALA A 285 -8.84 29.93 16.26
N LEU A 286 -7.54 30.25 16.23
CA LEU A 286 -7.02 31.59 16.50
C LEU A 286 -7.52 32.60 15.46
N ALA A 287 -7.49 32.25 14.17
CA ALA A 287 -8.02 33.11 13.11
C ALA A 287 -9.48 33.48 13.37
N LYS A 288 -10.34 32.49 13.69
CA LYS A 288 -11.74 32.73 14.10
C LYS A 288 -11.82 33.69 15.29
N LYS A 289 -11.01 33.47 16.33
CA LYS A 289 -11.02 34.31 17.55
C LYS A 289 -10.57 35.75 17.30
N MET A 290 -9.68 35.96 16.33
CA MET A 290 -9.22 37.29 15.89
C MET A 290 -10.20 38.00 14.94
N GLY A 291 -11.31 37.36 14.56
CA GLY A 291 -12.25 37.90 13.57
C GLY A 291 -11.72 37.81 12.13
N VAL A 292 -10.71 36.97 11.87
CA VAL A 292 -10.23 36.67 10.53
C VAL A 292 -11.07 35.52 9.97
N ASP A 293 -11.56 35.67 8.73
CA ASP A 293 -12.26 34.58 8.05
C ASP A 293 -11.38 33.33 7.93
N ALA A 294 -11.85 32.22 8.47
CA ALA A 294 -11.06 31.00 8.57
C ALA A 294 -10.78 30.35 7.20
N SER A 295 -11.66 30.56 6.21
CA SER A 295 -11.47 30.05 4.85
C SER A 295 -10.34 30.82 4.13
N HIS A 296 -10.35 32.14 4.25
CA HIS A 296 -9.29 33.00 3.73
C HIS A 296 -7.97 32.77 4.46
N ALA A 297 -8.00 32.60 5.79
CA ALA A 297 -6.81 32.23 6.55
C ALA A 297 -6.23 30.90 6.02
N LEU A 298 -7.06 29.87 5.86
CA LEU A 298 -6.66 28.58 5.32
C LEU A 298 -6.03 28.69 3.92
N GLU A 299 -6.60 29.48 3.01
CA GLU A 299 -6.06 29.71 1.67
C GLU A 299 -4.64 30.30 1.73
N ILE A 300 -4.45 31.36 2.51
CA ILE A 300 -3.16 32.03 2.68
C ILE A 300 -2.14 31.06 3.29
N VAL A 301 -2.48 30.41 4.41
CA VAL A 301 -1.50 29.57 5.11
C VAL A 301 -1.13 28.33 4.30
N SER A 302 -2.07 27.80 3.50
CA SER A 302 -1.87 26.62 2.65
C SER A 302 -0.88 26.84 1.50
N THR A 303 -0.64 28.08 1.11
CA THR A 303 0.30 28.44 0.02
C THR A 303 1.57 29.12 0.53
N SER A 304 1.61 29.48 1.82
CA SER A 304 2.75 30.12 2.47
C SER A 304 3.81 29.11 2.98
N ALA A 305 4.91 29.64 3.52
CA ALA A 305 5.94 28.85 4.20
C ALA A 305 5.43 28.05 5.41
N ALA A 306 4.28 28.42 6.00
CA ALA A 306 3.67 27.70 7.11
C ALA A 306 2.90 26.44 6.66
N SER A 307 2.79 26.19 5.35
CA SER A 307 2.00 25.10 4.80
C SER A 307 2.55 23.72 5.19
N SER A 308 1.65 22.75 5.33
CA SER A 308 1.97 21.34 5.45
C SER A 308 0.96 20.49 4.68
N TRP A 309 1.32 19.24 4.36
CA TRP A 309 0.36 18.32 3.75
C TRP A 309 -0.86 18.11 4.64
N MET A 310 -0.66 17.96 5.96
CA MET A 310 -1.77 17.77 6.91
C MET A 310 -2.70 18.98 6.97
N LEU A 311 -2.17 20.21 6.93
CA LEU A 311 -2.99 21.43 6.86
C LEU A 311 -3.85 21.45 5.59
N ARG A 312 -3.25 21.21 4.42
CA ARG A 312 -3.97 21.25 3.14
C ARG A 312 -5.05 20.19 3.04
N ASP A 313 -4.83 19.02 3.64
CA ASP A 313 -5.79 17.92 3.60
C ASP A 313 -6.87 18.00 4.69
N ARG A 314 -6.51 18.40 5.93
CA ARG A 314 -7.47 18.48 7.06
C ARG A 314 -8.15 19.83 7.17
N GLY A 315 -7.46 20.91 6.84
CA GLY A 315 -7.95 22.29 6.97
C GLY A 315 -9.33 22.51 6.36
N PRO A 316 -9.61 22.09 5.11
CA PRO A 316 -10.94 22.24 4.51
C PRO A 316 -12.05 21.55 5.32
N ARG A 317 -11.74 20.42 5.95
CA ARG A 317 -12.68 19.64 6.77
C ARG A 317 -12.84 20.20 8.19
N MET A 318 -11.84 20.92 8.70
CA MET A 318 -11.95 21.69 9.95
C MET A 318 -13.00 22.82 9.87
N LEU A 319 -13.35 23.27 8.66
CA LEU A 319 -14.33 24.33 8.42
C LEU A 319 -15.75 23.78 8.17
N GLN A 320 -15.93 22.46 8.20
CA GLN A 320 -17.22 21.81 7.98
C GLN A 320 -17.88 21.43 9.31
N ASP A 321 -19.22 21.55 9.38
CA ASP A 321 -19.99 21.15 10.57
C ASP A 321 -20.02 19.63 10.75
N GLU A 322 -20.06 18.87 9.66
CA GLU A 322 -20.08 17.40 9.67
C GLU A 322 -19.20 16.86 8.53
N PRO A 323 -17.86 16.88 8.69
CA PRO A 323 -16.96 16.39 7.66
C PRO A 323 -17.04 14.88 7.49
N GLU A 324 -16.85 14.41 6.26
CA GLU A 324 -16.66 12.98 6.02
C GLU A 324 -15.40 12.48 6.75
N THR A 325 -15.56 11.44 7.57
CA THR A 325 -14.46 10.83 8.34
C THR A 325 -13.47 10.12 7.43
N HIS A 326 -12.33 10.70 7.04
CA HIS A 326 -11.28 9.96 6.33
C HIS A 326 -10.35 9.23 7.30
N SER A 327 -10.14 9.79 8.50
CA SER A 327 -9.43 9.15 9.59
C SER A 327 -10.09 9.53 10.90
N MET A 328 -10.35 8.56 11.77
CA MET A 328 -11.04 8.85 13.04
C MET A 328 -10.09 9.53 14.04
N THR A 329 -10.59 10.43 14.88
CA THR A 329 -9.85 11.03 16.01
C THR A 329 -9.12 9.99 16.84
N GLN A 330 -9.74 8.83 17.11
CA GLN A 330 -9.10 7.75 17.88
C GLN A 330 -7.84 7.18 17.23
N ILE A 331 -7.70 7.28 15.89
CA ILE A 331 -6.49 6.82 15.18
C ILE A 331 -5.31 7.71 15.56
N PHE A 332 -5.52 9.02 15.66
CA PHE A 332 -4.48 9.95 16.11
C PHE A 332 -4.15 9.79 17.59
N VAL A 333 -5.13 9.46 18.45
CA VAL A 333 -4.86 9.07 19.85
C VAL A 333 -3.96 7.83 19.89
N LYS A 334 -4.30 6.78 19.14
CA LYS A 334 -3.49 5.55 19.06
C LYS A 334 -2.08 5.84 18.55
N ASP A 335 -1.96 6.52 17.42
CA ASP A 335 -0.68 6.76 16.75
C ASP A 335 0.24 7.68 17.58
N LEU A 336 -0.29 8.74 18.18
CA LEU A 336 0.50 9.59 19.08
C LEU A 336 0.80 8.90 20.42
N GLY A 337 -0.01 7.94 20.84
CA GLY A 337 0.30 7.01 21.92
C GLY A 337 1.54 6.17 21.62
N ILE A 338 1.62 5.58 20.41
CA ILE A 338 2.78 4.83 19.93
C ILE A 338 4.03 5.73 19.87
N VAL A 339 3.89 6.97 19.38
CA VAL A 339 4.98 7.95 19.36
C VAL A 339 5.49 8.25 20.77
N ALA A 340 4.59 8.47 21.72
CA ALA A 340 4.97 8.74 23.10
C ALA A 340 5.65 7.54 23.77
N GLU A 341 5.22 6.32 23.44
CA GLU A 341 5.86 5.08 23.91
C GLU A 341 7.27 4.92 23.34
N ALA A 342 7.43 5.02 22.01
CA ALA A 342 8.72 4.95 21.35
C ALA A 342 9.70 6.00 21.90
N GLY A 343 9.23 7.22 22.16
CA GLY A 343 10.04 8.27 22.80
C GLY A 343 10.51 7.89 24.21
N ARG A 344 9.65 7.29 25.03
CA ARG A 344 10.03 6.81 26.37
C ARG A 344 11.06 5.69 26.31
N GLU A 345 10.90 4.73 25.40
CA GLU A 345 11.81 3.58 25.24
C GLU A 345 13.25 4.02 24.94
N VAL A 346 13.41 5.07 24.12
CA VAL A 346 14.74 5.56 23.71
C VAL A 346 15.21 6.80 24.47
N GLY A 347 14.43 7.30 25.43
CA GLY A 347 14.75 8.51 26.19
C GLY A 347 14.69 9.81 25.38
N ALA A 348 13.87 9.88 24.32
CA ALA A 348 13.71 11.08 23.50
C ALA A 348 12.65 12.05 24.06
N ALA A 349 12.96 13.35 24.04
CA ALA A 349 12.02 14.39 24.43
C ALA A 349 11.03 14.71 23.30
N LEU A 350 9.73 14.54 23.55
CA LEU A 350 8.65 14.77 22.58
C LEU A 350 7.56 15.73 23.08
N PRO A 351 7.89 16.92 23.60
CA PRO A 351 6.92 17.81 24.25
C PRO A 351 5.76 18.23 23.33
N LEU A 352 6.05 18.52 22.07
CA LEU A 352 5.02 18.93 21.09
C LEU A 352 4.07 17.78 20.74
N SER A 353 4.60 16.57 20.54
CA SER A 353 3.77 15.38 20.29
C SER A 353 2.85 15.07 21.46
N VAL A 354 3.34 15.24 22.69
CA VAL A 354 2.52 15.03 23.91
C VAL A 354 1.42 16.07 24.01
N ALA A 355 1.71 17.35 23.75
CA ALA A 355 0.69 18.40 23.72
C ALA A 355 -0.38 18.13 22.65
N ALA A 356 0.05 17.82 21.43
CA ALA A 356 -0.87 17.45 20.34
C ALA A 356 -1.72 16.22 20.72
N HIS A 357 -1.12 15.20 21.34
CA HIS A 357 -1.82 14.01 21.80
C HIS A 357 -2.95 14.35 22.77
N GLN A 358 -2.71 15.25 23.74
CA GLN A 358 -3.74 15.68 24.69
C GLN A 358 -4.94 16.35 24.00
N MET A 359 -4.74 17.06 22.90
CA MET A 359 -5.85 17.66 22.14
C MET A 359 -6.75 16.60 21.48
N PHE A 360 -6.16 15.53 20.95
CA PHE A 360 -6.94 14.40 20.41
C PHE A 360 -7.62 13.58 21.53
N VAL A 361 -6.94 13.37 22.66
CA VAL A 361 -7.54 12.72 23.85
C VAL A 361 -8.73 13.54 24.36
N ALA A 362 -8.60 14.86 24.44
CA ALA A 362 -9.71 15.75 24.79
C ALA A 362 -10.87 15.62 23.78
N GLY A 363 -10.57 15.51 22.48
CA GLY A 363 -11.58 15.27 21.45
C GLY A 363 -12.35 13.97 21.67
N VAL A 364 -11.66 12.87 21.95
CA VAL A 364 -12.28 11.59 22.31
C VAL A 364 -13.15 11.74 23.57
N GLY A 365 -12.65 12.39 24.62
CA GLY A 365 -13.40 12.66 25.84
C GLY A 365 -14.65 13.52 25.62
N ARG A 366 -14.70 14.30 24.54
CA ARG A 366 -15.83 15.10 24.09
C ARG A 366 -16.75 14.37 23.10
N GLY A 367 -16.64 13.05 23.00
CA GLY A 367 -17.49 12.22 22.13
C GLY A 367 -17.08 12.19 20.66
N GLN A 368 -15.91 12.74 20.29
CA GLN A 368 -15.47 12.84 18.89
C GLN A 368 -14.69 11.60 18.41
N LYS A 369 -14.80 10.48 19.14
CA LYS A 369 -14.00 9.27 18.94
C LYS A 369 -14.00 8.77 17.49
N TYR A 370 -15.18 8.74 16.86
CA TYR A 370 -15.40 8.23 15.50
C TYR A 370 -15.57 9.34 14.45
N MET A 371 -15.46 10.61 14.85
CA MET A 371 -15.45 11.74 13.93
C MET A 371 -14.11 11.84 13.21
N ASP A 372 -14.08 12.57 12.10
CA ASP A 372 -12.84 12.90 11.42
C ASP A 372 -11.84 13.57 12.37
N ASP A 373 -10.55 13.23 12.24
CA ASP A 373 -9.44 13.80 13.02
C ASP A 373 -9.33 15.33 12.89
N SER A 374 -9.83 15.93 11.81
CA SER A 374 -9.98 17.38 11.65
C SER A 374 -10.91 18.00 12.71
N SER A 375 -11.79 17.21 13.32
CA SER A 375 -12.70 17.67 14.39
C SER A 375 -11.97 18.11 15.65
N VAL A 376 -10.66 17.85 15.78
CA VAL A 376 -9.84 18.33 16.90
C VAL A 376 -9.88 19.86 17.05
N ILE A 377 -10.18 20.62 15.98
CA ILE A 377 -10.44 22.07 16.05
C ILE A 377 -11.52 22.43 17.06
N ARG A 378 -12.53 21.58 17.25
CA ARG A 378 -13.62 21.79 18.21
C ARG A 378 -13.13 21.79 19.66
N CYS A 379 -11.97 21.17 19.95
CA CYS A 379 -11.34 21.27 21.27
C CYS A 379 -10.79 22.68 21.49
N TYR A 380 -10.15 23.28 20.48
CA TYR A 380 -9.67 24.66 20.55
C TYR A 380 -10.81 25.66 20.61
N ASP A 381 -11.85 25.49 19.78
CA ASP A 381 -13.06 26.33 19.83
C ASP A 381 -13.71 26.29 21.23
N ALA A 382 -13.73 25.12 21.88
CA ALA A 382 -14.22 24.99 23.26
C ALA A 382 -13.34 25.70 24.30
N LEU A 383 -12.00 25.62 24.16
CA LEU A 383 -11.06 26.29 25.05
C LEU A 383 -11.09 27.82 24.90
N ASN A 384 -11.33 28.30 23.68
CA ASN A 384 -11.43 29.73 23.38
C ASN A 384 -12.74 30.36 23.87
N GLY A 385 -13.73 29.53 24.24
CA GLY A 385 -15.09 29.95 24.57
C GLY A 385 -15.86 30.47 23.35
N GLN A 386 -17.18 30.55 23.48
CA GLN A 386 -17.96 31.38 22.56
C GLN A 386 -17.77 32.83 23.00
N GLY A 387 -17.38 33.72 22.07
CA GLY A 387 -17.26 35.15 22.39
C GLY A 387 -18.55 35.65 23.04
N GLU A 388 -18.41 36.42 24.12
CA GLU A 388 -19.54 37.10 24.78
C GLU A 388 -20.28 38.03 23.82
#